data_AF-A0A7J9Q9W2-F1
#
_entry.id   AF-A0A7J9Q9W2-F1
#
_cell.length_a   1.000
_cell.length_b   1.000
_cell.length_c   1.000
_cell.angle_alpha   90.00
_cell.angle_beta   90.00
_cell.angle_gamma   90.00
#
_symmetry.space_group_name_H-M   'P 1'
#
loop_
_entity.id
_entity.type
_entity.pdbx_description
1 polymer ?
#
loop_
_entity_poly.entity_id
_entity_poly.type
_entity_poly.pdbx_seq_one_letter_code
_entity_poly.pdbx_strand_id
1 'polypeptide(L)'
;MKNKRSKLQIYFDVISAILIEKQDNNEISKTRLQHKSNTSYDKLLKYLDEMSEKGLIKLENEIDTTELGIKFHEDYSAVNDLIDEITQRLS
;
A
#
# COMPACT_ATOMS: atom_id res chain seq x y z
N MET A 1 1.36 -23.06 1.40
CA MET A 1 0.31 -22.23 2.03
C MET A 1 0.68 -20.77 1.84
N LYS A 2 -0.17 -19.93 1.22
CA LYS A 2 0.12 -18.49 1.18
C LYS A 2 0.09 -17.99 2.63
N ASN A 3 1.22 -17.51 3.14
CA ASN A 3 1.26 -16.87 4.46
C ASN A 3 0.26 -15.71 4.48
N LYS A 4 -0.47 -15.58 5.58
CA LYS A 4 -1.43 -14.49 5.75
C LYS A 4 -0.66 -13.17 5.69
N ARG A 5 -1.03 -12.28 4.75
CA ARG A 5 -0.43 -10.95 4.64
C ARG A 5 -0.53 -10.21 5.96
N SER A 6 0.58 -9.61 6.39
CA SER A 6 0.61 -8.77 7.57
C SER A 6 -0.14 -7.47 7.31
N LYS A 7 -0.48 -6.74 8.37
CA LYS A 7 -1.12 -5.42 8.24
C LYS A 7 -0.22 -4.41 7.54
N LEU A 8 1.08 -4.43 7.84
CA LEU A 8 2.07 -3.57 7.18
C LEU A 8 2.18 -3.89 5.69
N GLN A 9 2.15 -5.17 5.32
CA GLN A 9 2.13 -5.57 3.91
C GLN A 9 0.89 -5.04 3.19
N ILE A 10 -0.27 -5.07 3.84
CA ILE A 10 -1.50 -4.51 3.25
C ILE A 10 -1.38 -3.00 3.06
N TYR A 11 -0.81 -2.27 4.03
CA TYR A 11 -0.58 -0.83 3.89
C TYR A 11 0.37 -0.53 2.73
N PHE A 12 1.44 -1.30 2.61
CA PHE A 12 2.39 -1.19 1.50
C PHE A 12 1.71 -1.46 0.15
N ASP A 13 0.88 -2.51 0.05
CA ASP A 13 0.14 -2.84 -1.17
C ASP A 13 -0.87 -1.74 -1.55
N VAL A 14 -1.54 -1.12 -0.56
CA VAL A 14 -2.48 -0.01 -0.79
C VAL A 14 -1.75 1.24 -1.26
N ILE A 15 -0.62 1.62 -0.64
CA ILE A 15 0.16 2.78 -1.07
C ILE A 15 0.73 2.55 -2.47
N SER A 16 1.28 1.36 -2.74
CA SER A 16 1.74 0.99 -4.08
C SER A 16 0.63 1.13 -5.12
N ALA A 17 -0.59 0.68 -4.79
CA ALA A 17 -1.74 0.81 -5.68
C ALA A 17 -2.12 2.27 -5.94
N ILE A 18 -2.08 3.14 -4.93
CA ILE A 18 -2.32 4.59 -5.06
C ILE A 18 -1.27 5.23 -5.97
N LEU A 19 0.01 4.94 -5.75
CA LEU A 19 1.11 5.49 -6.55
C LEU A 19 1.01 5.08 -8.02
N ILE A 20 0.71 3.80 -8.30
CA ILE A 20 0.51 3.31 -9.66
C ILE A 20 -0.73 3.96 -10.30
N GLU A 21 -1.86 4.03 -9.58
CA GLU A 21 -3.08 4.66 -10.09
C GLU A 21 -2.87 6.12 -10.48
N LYS A 22 -2.09 6.86 -9.69
CA LYS A 22 -1.75 8.27 -9.92
C LYS A 22 -0.85 8.47 -11.14
N GLN A 23 -0.02 7.49 -11.48
CA GLN A 23 0.79 7.52 -12.70
C GLN A 23 -0.04 7.16 -13.94
N ASP A 24 -0.94 6.19 -13.81
CA ASP A 24 -1.70 5.63 -14.93
C ASP A 24 -2.97 6.44 -15.27
N ASN A 25 -3.50 7.23 -14.33
CA ASN A 25 -4.81 7.87 -14.44
C ASN A 25 -4.82 9.29 -13.85
N ASN A 26 -5.74 10.12 -14.33
CA ASN A 26 -5.96 11.47 -13.77
C ASN A 26 -6.66 11.45 -12.40
N GLU A 27 -7.43 10.40 -12.10
CA GLU A 27 -8.20 10.27 -10.86
C GLU A 27 -8.11 8.84 -10.31
N ILE A 28 -8.05 8.72 -8.98
CA ILE A 28 -7.95 7.43 -8.30
C ILE A 28 -9.33 6.81 -8.06
N SER A 29 -9.51 5.56 -8.53
CA SER A 29 -10.73 4.79 -8.29
C SER A 29 -10.54 3.75 -7.18
N LYS A 30 -11.44 3.78 -6.18
CA LYS A 30 -11.47 2.76 -5.11
C LYS A 30 -11.63 1.33 -5.64
N THR A 31 -12.37 1.15 -6.74
CA THR A 31 -12.53 -0.17 -7.38
C THR A 31 -11.23 -0.65 -8.01
N ARG A 32 -10.47 0.23 -8.66
CA ARG A 32 -9.17 -0.17 -9.24
C ARG A 32 -8.11 -0.39 -8.16
N LEU A 33 -8.11 0.44 -7.10
CA LEU A 33 -7.29 0.20 -5.91
C LEU A 33 -7.58 -1.16 -5.27
N GLN A 34 -8.84 -1.59 -5.24
CA GLN A 34 -9.23 -2.89 -4.69
C GLN A 34 -8.58 -4.05 -5.46
N HIS A 35 -8.57 -3.98 -6.80
CA HIS A 35 -7.89 -4.97 -7.63
C HIS A 35 -6.36 -4.93 -7.45
N LYS A 36 -5.74 -3.73 -7.45
CA LYS A 36 -4.28 -3.58 -7.36
C LYS A 36 -3.72 -3.93 -5.97
N SER A 37 -4.47 -3.69 -4.89
CA SER A 37 -4.05 -3.99 -3.50
C SER A 37 -4.37 -5.42 -3.05
N ASN A 38 -4.95 -6.26 -3.93
CA ASN A 38 -5.34 -7.65 -3.66
C ASN A 38 -6.17 -7.83 -2.37
N THR A 39 -7.02 -6.85 -2.05
CA THR A 39 -7.81 -6.79 -0.81
C THR A 39 -9.30 -6.78 -1.15
N SER A 40 -10.16 -7.27 -0.27
CA SER A 40 -11.62 -7.14 -0.48
C SER A 40 -12.04 -5.69 -0.32
N TYR A 41 -13.11 -5.27 -1.01
CA TYR A 41 -13.57 -3.88 -1.00
C TYR A 41 -13.83 -3.34 0.42
N ASP A 42 -14.54 -4.09 1.26
CA ASP A 42 -14.81 -3.70 2.65
C ASP A 42 -13.54 -3.52 3.49
N LYS A 43 -12.54 -4.40 3.26
CA LYS A 43 -11.26 -4.30 3.96
C LYS A 43 -10.45 -3.12 3.45
N LEU A 44 -10.49 -2.85 2.15
CA LEU A 44 -9.84 -1.69 1.56
C LEU A 44 -10.38 -0.41 2.21
N LEU A 45 -11.71 -0.23 2.27
CA LEU A 45 -12.31 0.96 2.89
C LEU A 45 -11.84 1.15 4.33
N LYS A 46 -11.89 0.08 5.13
CA LYS A 46 -11.41 0.11 6.52
C LYS A 46 -9.93 0.51 6.62
N TYR A 47 -9.09 0.03 5.71
CA TYR A 47 -7.68 0.38 5.71
C TYR A 47 -7.41 1.78 5.19
N LEU A 48 -8.16 2.25 4.20
CA LEU A 48 -8.09 3.64 3.76
C LEU A 48 -8.41 4.58 4.93
N ASP A 49 -9.52 4.36 5.63
CA ASP A 49 -9.91 5.17 6.78
C ASP A 49 -8.82 5.16 7.86
N GLU A 50 -8.34 3.98 8.25
CA GLU A 50 -7.29 3.85 9.26
C GLU A 50 -5.96 4.50 8.83
N MET A 51 -5.57 4.36 7.57
CA MET A 51 -4.35 4.97 7.04
C MET A 51 -4.47 6.48 6.95
N SER A 52 -5.67 7.01 6.68
CA SER A 52 -5.94 8.44 6.72
C SER A 52 -5.87 8.98 8.14
N GLU A 53 -6.46 8.29 9.12
CA GLU A 53 -6.35 8.63 10.56
C GLU A 53 -4.89 8.64 11.04
N LYS A 54 -4.05 7.76 10.48
CA LYS A 54 -2.61 7.68 10.78
C LYS A 54 -1.76 8.69 9.98
N GLY A 55 -2.38 9.47 9.10
CA GLY A 55 -1.68 10.45 8.27
C GLY A 55 -0.78 9.84 7.19
N LEU A 56 -0.99 8.58 6.80
CA LEU A 56 -0.28 7.94 5.70
C LEU A 56 -0.86 8.32 4.33
N ILE A 57 -2.16 8.57 4.28
CA ILE A 57 -2.87 9.01 3.08
C ILE A 57 -3.80 10.18 3.40
N LYS A 58 -4.27 10.86 2.36
CA LYS A 58 -5.34 11.85 2.41
C LYS A 58 -6.59 11.24 1.77
N LEU A 59 -7.76 11.51 2.37
CA LEU A 59 -9.06 11.04 1.87
C LEU A 59 -10.12 12.15 1.73
N GLU A 60 -9.83 13.38 2.15
CA GLU A 60 -10.85 14.44 2.28
C GLU A 60 -11.45 14.91 0.95
N ASN A 61 -10.61 15.17 -0.05
CA ASN A 61 -11.05 15.62 -1.37
C ASN A 61 -10.71 14.58 -2.45
N GLU A 62 -9.47 14.12 -2.43
CA GLU A 62 -8.94 13.10 -3.34
C GLU A 62 -8.10 12.11 -2.54
N ILE A 63 -8.03 10.87 -3.04
CA ILE A 63 -7.15 9.86 -2.47
C ILE A 63 -5.73 10.21 -2.91
N ASP A 64 -4.84 10.48 -1.96
CA ASP A 64 -3.42 10.72 -2.26
C ASP A 64 -2.53 10.26 -1.11
N THR A 65 -1.26 10.02 -1.39
CA THR A 65 -0.24 9.73 -0.37
C THR A 65 0.21 11.00 0.33
N THR A 66 0.54 10.90 1.62
CA THR A 66 1.29 11.96 2.33
C THR A 66 2.80 11.71 2.23
N GLU A 67 3.61 12.69 2.64
CA GLU A 67 5.06 12.49 2.81
C GLU A 67 5.38 11.31 3.75
N LEU A 68 4.61 11.15 4.82
CA LEU A 68 4.76 10.02 5.74
C LEU A 68 4.41 8.68 5.08
N GLY A 69 3.37 8.65 4.24
CA GLY A 69 3.00 7.47 3.47
C GLY A 69 4.07 7.05 2.45
N ILE A 70 4.66 8.03 1.75
CA ILE A 70 5.76 7.80 0.81
C ILE A 70 6.97 7.23 1.57
N LYS A 71 7.38 7.87 2.67
CA LYS A 71 8.49 7.38 3.49
C LYS A 71 8.26 5.95 4.00
N PHE A 72 7.05 5.65 4.48
CA PHE A 72 6.70 4.30 4.89
C PHE A 72 6.86 3.29 3.73
N HIS A 73 6.43 3.65 2.52
CA HIS A 73 6.54 2.79 1.34
C HIS A 73 7.99 2.50 0.98
N GLU A 74 8.85 3.53 0.97
CA GLU A 74 10.28 3.42 0.72
C GLU A 74 10.97 2.53 1.77
N ASP A 75 10.75 2.81 3.06
CA ASP A 75 11.33 2.04 4.17
C ASP A 75 10.91 0.57 4.11
N TYR A 76 9.63 0.29 3.84
CA TYR A 76 9.11 -1.07 3.75
C TYR A 76 9.66 -1.81 2.52
N SER A 77 9.83 -1.12 1.39
CA SER A 77 10.46 -1.69 0.19
C SER A 77 11.89 -2.10 0.49
N ALA A 78 12.69 -1.21 1.08
CA ALA A 78 14.09 -1.48 1.39
C ALA A 78 14.27 -2.68 2.33
N VAL A 79 13.36 -2.83 3.31
CA VAL A 79 13.34 -4.00 4.21
C VAL A 79 13.03 -5.29 3.45
N ASN A 80 12.05 -5.28 2.53
CA ASN A 80 11.76 -6.48 1.73
C ASN A 80 12.92 -6.84 0.81
N ASP A 81 13.53 -5.86 0.15
CA ASP A 81 14.69 -6.09 -0.72
C ASP A 81 15.83 -6.75 0.05
N LEU A 82 16.09 -6.30 1.29
CA LEU A 82 17.08 -6.90 2.19
C LEU A 82 16.70 -8.34 2.59
N ILE A 83 15.43 -8.60 2.91
CA ILE A 83 14.95 -9.95 3.25
C ILE A 83 15.13 -10.89 2.06
N ASP A 84 14.79 -10.44 0.86
CA ASP A 84 14.92 -11.22 -0.38
C ASP A 84 16.39 -11.51 -0.69
N GLU A 85 17.27 -10.51 -0.57
CA GLU A 85 18.72 -10.68 -0.74
C GLU A 85 19.30 -11.72 0.24
N ILE A 86 18.95 -11.64 1.52
CA ILE A 86 19.41 -12.60 2.54
C ILE A 86 18.86 -13.99 2.25
N THR A 87 17.59 -14.09 1.86
CA THR A 87 16.95 -15.38 1.56
C THR A 87 17.63 -16.08 0.38
N GLN A 88 17.98 -15.35 -0.67
CA GLN A 88 18.70 -15.87 -1.83
C GLN A 88 20.13 -16.34 -1.50
N ARG A 89 20.79 -15.71 -0.52
CA ARG A 89 22.13 -16.15 -0.07
C ARG A 89 22.09 -17.44 0.74
N LEU A 90 20.96 -17.74 1.38
CA LEU A 90 20.78 -18.90 2.24
C LEU A 90 20.18 -20.11 1.52
N SER A 91 19.65 -19.92 0.30
CA SER A 91 19.11 -20.99 -0.57
C SER A 91 20.20 -21.68 -1.39
#